data_AF-A0A6L4ZCE0-F1
#
_entry.id   AF-A0A6L4ZCE0-F1
#
_cell.length_a   1.000
_cell.length_b   1.000
_cell.length_c   1.000
_cell.angle_alpha   90.00
_cell.angle_beta   90.00
_cell.angle_gamma   90.00
#
_symmetry.space_group_name_H-M   'P 1'
#
loop_
_entity.id
_entity.type
_entity.pdbx_description
1 polymer ?
#
loop_
_entity_poly.entity_id
_entity_poly.type
_entity_poly.pdbx_seq_one_letter_code
_entity_poly.pdbx_strand_id
1 'polypeptide(L)'
;MRYAHTVSRCTKNTFRKAMALTIQIEKLIGIMQLVYDMVFRKEIKGETVPNEEKIYSIYEQHTDIIVKGSRQIQFGHKVDLSSGKSNLVLNCQVLHGNPSDSKLFIPAVDAIVENYGKMSRDYASDGGYASLANQAHAKEKGIVNIVFNKIVGSLRNIASSKNMETRLKKWRSDINNLEYYSGEKQIENCLHYGQTLNNQCTEL
;
A
#
# COMPACT_ATOMS: atom_id res chain seq x y z
N MET A 1 -55.75 -5.15 7.26
CA MET A 1 -54.60 -6.04 6.96
C MET A 1 -53.24 -5.35 6.68
N ARG A 2 -53.16 -4.05 6.38
CA ARG A 2 -51.86 -3.38 6.11
C ARG A 2 -51.00 -3.09 7.37
N TYR A 3 -51.63 -2.90 8.54
CA TYR A 3 -50.92 -2.54 9.78
C TYR A 3 -50.05 -3.70 10.34
N ALA A 4 -50.56 -4.93 10.34
CA ALA A 4 -49.84 -6.09 10.86
C ALA A 4 -48.58 -6.44 10.03
N HIS A 5 -48.64 -6.24 8.71
CA HIS A 5 -47.48 -6.43 7.83
C HIS A 5 -46.35 -5.42 8.09
N THR A 6 -46.69 -4.16 8.39
CA THR A 6 -45.70 -3.11 8.69
C THR A 6 -45.02 -3.32 10.05
N VAL A 7 -45.77 -3.72 11.07
CA VAL A 7 -45.23 -4.01 12.41
C VAL A 7 -44.33 -5.25 12.41
N SER A 8 -44.73 -6.34 11.72
CA SER A 8 -43.91 -7.55 11.56
C SER A 8 -42.61 -7.31 10.78
N ARG A 9 -42.62 -6.37 9.83
CA ARG A 9 -41.43 -5.99 9.06
C ARG A 9 -40.46 -5.10 9.86
N CYS A 10 -41.00 -4.27 10.76
CA CYS A 10 -40.21 -3.40 11.64
C CYS A 10 -39.45 -4.21 12.72
N THR A 11 -40.09 -5.18 13.37
CA THR A 11 -39.47 -6.04 14.40
C THR A 11 -38.37 -6.96 13.85
N LYS A 12 -38.56 -7.52 12.64
CA LYS A 12 -37.53 -8.31 11.95
C LYS A 12 -36.29 -7.49 11.59
N ASN A 13 -36.46 -6.20 11.31
CA ASN A 13 -35.35 -5.30 10.97
C ASN A 13 -34.53 -4.93 12.22
N THR A 14 -35.21 -4.67 13.34
CA THR A 14 -34.55 -4.42 14.64
C THR A 14 -33.79 -5.65 15.13
N PHE A 15 -34.37 -6.85 15.01
CA PHE A 15 -33.69 -8.10 15.39
C PHE A 15 -32.42 -8.36 14.55
N ARG A 16 -32.50 -8.16 13.23
CA ARG A 16 -31.33 -8.28 12.34
C ARG A 16 -30.22 -7.28 12.67
N LYS A 17 -30.58 -6.04 12.98
CA LYS A 17 -29.62 -5.03 13.44
C LYS A 17 -28.97 -5.39 14.76
N ALA A 18 -29.76 -5.89 15.72
CA ALA A 18 -29.24 -6.34 17.01
C ALA A 18 -28.24 -7.49 16.83
N MET A 19 -28.57 -8.52 16.04
CA MET A 19 -27.61 -9.60 15.75
C MET A 19 -26.35 -9.11 15.04
N ALA A 20 -26.47 -8.21 14.08
CA ALA A 20 -25.32 -7.64 13.38
C ALA A 20 -24.39 -6.86 14.32
N LEU A 21 -24.96 -6.14 15.31
CA LEU A 21 -24.20 -5.47 16.36
C LEU A 21 -23.54 -6.47 17.30
N THR A 22 -24.24 -7.52 17.71
CA THR A 22 -23.67 -8.58 18.56
C THR A 22 -22.45 -9.20 17.91
N ILE A 23 -22.53 -9.57 16.63
CA ILE A 23 -21.40 -10.13 15.87
C ILE A 23 -20.22 -9.15 15.81
N GLN A 24 -20.48 -7.85 15.63
CA GLN A 24 -19.42 -6.83 15.62
C GLN A 24 -18.75 -6.69 16.98
N ILE A 25 -19.52 -6.67 18.06
CA ILE A 25 -19.00 -6.58 19.43
C ILE A 25 -18.18 -7.83 19.77
N GLU A 26 -18.67 -9.03 19.43
CA GLU A 26 -17.96 -10.29 19.65
C GLU A 26 -16.58 -10.30 18.97
N LYS A 27 -16.48 -9.78 17.74
CA LYS A 27 -15.19 -9.61 17.05
C LYS A 27 -14.25 -8.66 17.79
N LEU A 28 -14.77 -7.59 18.39
CA LEU A 28 -13.97 -6.60 19.11
C LEU A 28 -13.45 -7.12 20.46
N ILE A 29 -14.15 -8.05 21.12
CA ILE A 29 -13.74 -8.59 22.44
C ILE A 29 -12.34 -9.20 22.38
N GLY A 30 -12.03 -9.99 21.36
CA GLY A 30 -10.70 -10.59 21.20
C GLY A 30 -9.61 -9.53 21.04
N ILE A 31 -9.91 -8.45 20.31
CA ILE A 31 -8.98 -7.33 20.10
C ILE A 31 -8.76 -6.56 21.41
N MET A 32 -9.82 -6.35 22.19
CA MET A 32 -9.72 -5.68 23.49
C MET A 32 -8.79 -6.43 24.45
N GLN A 33 -8.79 -7.76 24.42
CA GLN A 33 -7.86 -8.57 25.22
C GLN A 33 -6.41 -8.33 24.80
N LEU A 34 -6.12 -8.31 23.50
CA LEU A 34 -4.78 -8.04 22.99
C LEU A 34 -4.30 -6.61 23.35
N VAL A 35 -5.18 -5.61 23.26
CA VAL A 35 -4.88 -4.23 23.68
C VAL A 35 -4.59 -4.18 25.17
N TYR A 36 -5.40 -4.85 25.99
CA TYR A 36 -5.17 -4.95 27.44
C TYR A 36 -3.81 -5.58 27.74
N ASP A 37 -3.48 -6.72 27.14
CA ASP A 37 -2.25 -7.46 27.40
C ASP A 37 -1.00 -6.63 27.05
N MET A 38 -1.02 -5.95 25.89
CA MET A 38 0.06 -5.05 25.48
C MET A 38 0.27 -3.92 26.50
N VAL A 39 -0.81 -3.24 26.92
CA VAL A 39 -0.72 -2.11 27.85
C VAL A 39 -0.31 -2.60 29.24
N PHE A 40 -0.84 -3.72 29.70
CA PHE A 40 -0.51 -4.30 31.01
C PHE A 40 0.96 -4.70 31.10
N ARG A 41 1.49 -5.39 30.08
CA ARG A 41 2.91 -5.74 30.00
C ARG A 41 3.80 -4.50 30.04
N LYS A 42 3.46 -3.47 29.26
CA LYS A 42 4.27 -2.24 29.18
C LYS A 42 4.19 -1.38 30.44
N GLU A 43 2.98 -1.03 30.88
CA GLU A 43 2.77 -0.01 31.91
C GLU A 43 2.81 -0.59 33.33
N ILE A 44 2.38 -1.85 33.53
CA ILE A 44 2.32 -2.47 34.86
C ILE A 44 3.55 -3.35 35.12
N LYS A 45 3.94 -4.19 34.15
CA LYS A 45 5.12 -5.06 34.32
C LYS A 45 6.44 -4.41 33.92
N GLY A 46 6.40 -3.27 33.22
CA GLY A 46 7.61 -2.60 32.72
C GLY A 46 8.31 -3.35 31.58
N GLU A 47 7.64 -4.31 30.93
CA GLU A 47 8.18 -5.09 29.83
C GLU A 47 8.22 -4.26 28.54
N THR A 48 9.24 -4.46 27.71
CA THR A 48 9.25 -3.90 26.35
C THR A 48 8.42 -4.79 25.43
N VAL A 49 7.35 -4.24 24.85
CA VAL A 49 6.57 -4.93 23.82
C VAL A 49 7.20 -4.66 22.44
N PRO A 50 7.57 -5.70 21.66
CA PRO A 50 8.03 -5.55 20.28
C PRO A 50 7.00 -4.82 19.41
N ASN A 51 7.43 -4.19 18.31
CA ASN A 51 6.48 -3.46 17.46
C ASN A 51 5.53 -4.39 16.72
N GLU A 52 5.98 -5.61 16.44
CA GLU A 52 5.24 -6.68 15.78
C GLU A 52 4.08 -7.21 16.65
N GLU A 53 4.16 -7.01 17.97
CA GLU A 53 3.13 -7.39 18.94
C GLU A 53 2.18 -6.24 19.29
N LYS A 54 2.46 -5.02 18.80
CA LYS A 54 1.64 -3.84 19.12
C LYS A 54 0.46 -3.71 18.18
N ILE A 55 -0.68 -3.36 18.76
CA ILE A 55 -1.89 -3.02 18.03
C ILE A 55 -2.01 -1.51 17.96
N TYR A 56 -2.06 -0.99 16.73
CA TYR A 56 -2.18 0.45 16.46
C TYR A 56 -3.58 0.87 16.04
N SER A 57 -4.41 -0.08 15.58
CA SER A 57 -5.82 0.14 15.26
C SER A 57 -6.65 -1.09 15.61
N ILE A 58 -7.81 -0.86 16.21
CA ILE A 58 -8.79 -1.93 16.52
C ILE A 58 -9.66 -2.29 15.30
N TYR A 59 -9.75 -1.41 14.33
CA TYR A 59 -10.49 -1.64 13.09
C TYR A 59 -9.60 -2.23 12.00
N GLU A 60 -8.30 -1.95 12.08
CA GLU A 60 -7.30 -2.33 11.08
C GLU A 60 -6.06 -2.95 11.76
N GLN A 61 -6.17 -4.22 12.18
CA GLN A 61 -5.16 -4.86 13.03
C GLN A 61 -3.78 -4.98 12.38
N HIS A 62 -3.70 -4.98 11.05
CA HIS A 62 -2.44 -5.05 10.33
C HIS A 62 -1.76 -3.68 10.14
N THR A 63 -2.31 -2.59 10.69
CA THR A 63 -1.72 -1.25 10.62
C THR A 63 -0.26 -1.28 11.05
N ASP A 64 0.64 -0.80 10.19
CA ASP A 64 2.07 -0.71 10.46
C ASP A 64 2.46 0.69 10.96
N ILE A 65 3.59 0.76 11.68
CA ILE A 65 4.27 2.03 11.95
C ILE A 65 5.07 2.43 10.71
N ILE A 66 4.77 3.60 10.17
CA ILE A 66 5.50 4.22 9.07
C ILE A 66 6.34 5.37 9.61
N VAL A 67 7.66 5.19 9.57
CA VAL A 67 8.65 6.23 9.93
C VAL A 67 9.31 6.75 8.66
N LYS A 68 9.17 8.06 8.39
CA LYS A 68 9.71 8.71 7.19
C LYS A 68 10.80 9.71 7.56
N GLY A 69 12.02 9.21 7.79
CA GLY A 69 13.16 10.02 8.18
C GLY A 69 12.90 10.72 9.52
N SER A 70 13.10 12.04 9.59
CA SER A 70 12.87 12.86 10.79
C SER A 70 11.43 13.37 10.96
N ARG A 71 10.48 12.91 10.13
CA ARG A 71 9.09 13.34 10.21
C ARG A 71 8.34 12.65 11.36
N GLN A 72 7.14 13.15 11.64
CA GLN A 72 6.22 12.50 12.57
C GLN A 72 5.90 11.07 12.13
N ILE A 73 5.72 10.21 13.13
CA ILE A 73 5.30 8.81 12.94
C ILE A 73 3.90 8.81 12.34
N GLN A 74 3.71 7.98 11.31
CA GLN A 74 2.42 7.73 10.70
C GLN A 74 2.02 6.27 10.93
N PHE A 75 0.71 6.01 10.88
CA PHE A 75 0.15 4.67 11.00
C PHE A 75 -0.61 4.33 9.73
N GLY A 76 -0.38 3.13 9.20
CA GLY A 76 -1.06 2.66 8.00
C GLY A 76 -0.27 1.55 7.32
N HIS A 77 -0.52 1.34 6.03
CA HIS A 77 0.21 0.38 5.24
C HIS A 77 1.11 1.06 4.24
N LYS A 78 2.32 0.53 4.07
CA LYS A 78 3.19 0.96 2.98
C LYS A 78 2.73 0.29 1.70
N VAL A 79 2.52 1.08 0.65
CA VAL A 79 2.15 0.58 -0.67
C VAL A 79 3.20 1.02 -1.68
N ASP A 80 3.69 0.08 -2.48
CA ASP A 80 4.50 0.37 -3.65
C ASP A 80 3.63 0.31 -4.91
N LEU A 81 3.71 1.37 -5.72
CA LEU A 81 2.83 1.57 -6.87
C LEU A 81 3.67 1.94 -8.09
N SER A 82 3.43 1.22 -9.18
CA SER A 82 4.00 1.54 -10.49
C SER A 82 2.88 1.83 -11.47
N SER A 83 3.01 2.91 -12.24
CA SER A 83 2.01 3.30 -13.24
C SER A 83 2.67 3.65 -14.58
N GLY A 84 1.90 3.49 -15.65
CA GLY A 84 2.29 3.87 -17.00
C GLY A 84 1.87 5.30 -17.36
N LYS A 85 2.28 5.76 -18.54
CA LYS A 85 1.95 7.10 -19.07
C LYS A 85 0.43 7.40 -19.13
N SER A 86 -0.40 6.37 -19.29
CA SER A 86 -1.86 6.48 -19.34
C SER A 86 -2.52 6.57 -17.95
N ASN A 87 -1.73 6.65 -16.87
CA ASN A 87 -2.16 6.46 -15.47
C ASN A 87 -2.70 5.05 -15.18
N LEU A 88 -2.52 4.09 -16.09
CA LEU A 88 -2.77 2.68 -15.80
C LEU A 88 -1.81 2.21 -14.72
N VAL A 89 -2.34 1.63 -13.65
CA VAL A 89 -1.55 0.97 -12.62
C VAL A 89 -1.02 -0.34 -13.20
N LEU A 90 0.30 -0.47 -13.26
CA LEU A 90 0.99 -1.65 -13.78
C LEU A 90 1.34 -2.64 -12.67
N ASN A 91 1.67 -2.12 -11.48
CA ASN A 91 1.95 -2.93 -10.30
C ASN A 91 1.48 -2.20 -9.04
N CYS A 92 0.97 -2.96 -8.06
CA CYS A 92 0.57 -2.46 -6.75
C CYS A 92 0.87 -3.54 -5.71
N GLN A 93 1.73 -3.23 -4.75
CA GLN A 93 2.10 -4.15 -3.68
C GLN A 93 1.85 -3.50 -2.32
N VAL A 94 0.99 -4.13 -1.52
CA VAL A 94 0.83 -3.79 -0.10
C VAL A 94 1.94 -4.50 0.67
N LEU A 95 2.74 -3.73 1.39
CA LEU A 95 3.94 -4.19 2.07
C LEU A 95 3.68 -4.29 3.57
N HIS A 96 4.25 -5.33 4.18
CA HIS A 96 4.24 -5.48 5.62
C HIS A 96 5.37 -4.65 6.25
N GLY A 97 5.04 -3.92 7.32
CA GLY A 97 5.97 -3.03 8.00
C GLY A 97 6.38 -1.82 7.16
N ASN A 98 7.61 -1.34 7.39
CA ASN A 98 8.18 -0.19 6.68
C ASN A 98 9.53 -0.56 6.04
N PRO A 99 9.56 -1.44 5.02
CA PRO A 99 10.78 -1.79 4.30
C PRO A 99 11.36 -0.55 3.60
N SER A 100 12.69 -0.49 3.44
CA SER A 100 13.34 0.63 2.75
C SER A 100 12.99 0.67 1.26
N ASP A 101 12.68 1.86 0.73
CA ASP A 101 12.31 2.07 -0.69
C ASP A 101 13.33 1.47 -1.67
N SER A 102 14.62 1.53 -1.33
CA SER A 102 15.70 0.96 -2.15
C SER A 102 15.54 -0.54 -2.42
N LYS A 103 14.87 -1.30 -1.54
CA LYS A 103 14.64 -2.74 -1.71
C LYS A 103 13.41 -3.06 -2.57
N LEU A 104 12.54 -2.08 -2.81
CA LEU A 104 11.27 -2.27 -3.50
C LEU A 104 11.39 -2.14 -5.02
N PHE A 105 12.44 -1.45 -5.50
CA PHE A 105 12.65 -1.19 -6.92
C PHE A 105 12.71 -2.46 -7.78
N ILE A 106 13.55 -3.43 -7.37
CA ILE A 106 13.79 -4.67 -8.12
C ILE A 106 12.50 -5.50 -8.20
N PRO A 107 11.81 -5.81 -7.07
CA PRO A 107 10.51 -6.48 -7.11
C PRO A 107 9.50 -5.80 -8.02
N ALA A 108 9.39 -4.48 -8.00
CA ALA A 108 8.44 -3.75 -8.84
C ALA A 108 8.74 -3.90 -10.33
N VAL A 109 10.02 -3.76 -10.74
CA VAL A 109 10.43 -3.93 -12.14
C VAL A 109 10.20 -5.37 -12.59
N ASP A 110 10.57 -6.35 -11.77
CA ASP A 110 10.42 -7.76 -12.11
C ASP A 110 8.94 -8.15 -12.24
N ALA A 111 8.07 -7.67 -11.34
CA ALA A 111 6.63 -7.90 -11.42
C ALA A 111 6.02 -7.33 -12.71
N ILE A 112 6.46 -6.15 -13.16
CA ILE A 112 5.99 -5.59 -14.44
C ILE A 112 6.44 -6.46 -15.62
N VAL A 113 7.70 -6.92 -15.61
CA VAL A 113 8.19 -7.79 -16.68
C VAL A 113 7.47 -9.13 -16.69
N GLU A 114 7.22 -9.71 -15.52
CA GLU A 114 6.48 -10.97 -15.38
C GLU A 114 5.04 -10.84 -15.86
N ASN A 115 4.33 -9.79 -15.44
CA ASN A 115 2.91 -9.61 -15.75
C ASN A 115 2.65 -9.21 -17.21
N TYR A 116 3.54 -8.44 -17.84
CA TYR A 116 3.30 -7.87 -19.17
C TYR A 116 4.26 -8.39 -20.25
N GLY A 117 5.25 -9.20 -19.88
CA GLY A 117 6.27 -9.75 -20.80
C GLY A 117 7.16 -8.69 -21.46
N LYS A 118 7.04 -7.41 -21.08
CA LYS A 118 7.72 -6.30 -21.74
C LYS A 118 8.02 -5.17 -20.75
N MET A 119 9.26 -4.71 -20.78
CA MET A 119 9.69 -3.55 -20.01
C MET A 119 9.54 -2.24 -20.80
N SER A 120 9.25 -1.14 -20.10
CA SER A 120 9.26 0.19 -20.68
C SER A 120 10.68 0.65 -21.01
N ARG A 121 10.81 1.45 -22.08
CA ARG A 121 12.08 2.12 -22.43
C ARG A 121 12.51 3.12 -21.35
N ASP A 122 11.54 3.78 -20.72
CA ASP A 122 11.73 4.87 -19.78
C ASP A 122 11.15 4.48 -18.43
N TYR A 123 11.91 4.71 -17.36
CA TYR A 123 11.49 4.45 -15.98
C TYR A 123 11.93 5.59 -15.07
N ALA A 124 10.99 6.14 -14.31
CA ALA A 124 11.24 7.25 -13.40
C ALA A 124 10.74 6.93 -11.99
N SER A 125 11.57 7.13 -10.98
CA SER A 125 11.23 6.83 -9.58
C SER A 125 11.72 7.91 -8.60
N ASP A 126 11.29 7.82 -7.35
CA ASP A 126 11.74 8.74 -6.30
C ASP A 126 13.21 8.46 -5.93
N GLY A 127 13.86 9.42 -5.27
CA GLY A 127 15.23 9.24 -4.78
C GLY A 127 15.38 8.17 -3.70
N GLY A 128 14.32 7.80 -2.98
CA GLY A 128 14.35 6.66 -2.07
C GLY A 128 14.73 5.33 -2.75
N TYR A 129 14.44 5.20 -4.05
CA TYR A 129 14.77 4.03 -4.86
C TYR A 129 16.18 4.09 -5.47
N ALA A 130 16.89 5.23 -5.36
CA ALA A 130 18.16 5.43 -6.04
C ALA A 130 19.28 4.58 -5.40
N SER A 131 19.77 3.60 -6.14
CA SER A 131 20.98 2.84 -5.79
C SER A 131 21.67 2.32 -7.06
N LEU A 132 22.98 2.06 -6.98
CA LEU A 132 23.74 1.50 -8.10
C LEU A 132 23.22 0.12 -8.50
N ALA A 133 22.84 -0.70 -7.52
CA ALA A 133 22.24 -2.02 -7.75
C ALA A 133 20.92 -1.91 -8.52
N ASN A 134 20.03 -0.99 -8.13
CA ASN A 134 18.74 -0.78 -8.80
C ASN A 134 18.92 -0.27 -10.23
N GLN A 135 19.88 0.64 -10.44
CA GLN A 135 20.21 1.12 -11.77
C GLN A 135 20.78 0.01 -12.66
N ALA A 136 21.64 -0.86 -12.12
CA ALA A 136 22.19 -2.00 -12.85
C ALA A 136 21.09 -3.00 -13.23
N HIS A 137 20.19 -3.34 -12.30
CA HIS A 137 19.04 -4.22 -12.55
C HIS A 137 18.11 -3.66 -13.63
N ALA A 138 17.76 -2.37 -13.53
CA ALA A 138 16.98 -1.68 -14.55
C ALA A 138 17.59 -1.79 -15.95
N LYS A 139 18.92 -1.64 -16.03
CA LYS A 139 19.66 -1.75 -17.29
C LYS A 139 19.63 -3.18 -17.83
N GLU A 140 19.79 -4.19 -16.98
CA GLU A 140 19.69 -5.60 -17.34
C GLU A 140 18.31 -5.95 -17.90
N LYS A 141 17.25 -5.36 -17.34
CA LYS A 141 15.86 -5.52 -17.80
C LYS A 141 15.53 -4.70 -19.06
N GLY A 142 16.53 -4.06 -19.68
CA GLY A 142 16.39 -3.36 -20.96
C GLY A 142 15.86 -1.93 -20.87
N ILE A 143 15.84 -1.32 -19.69
CA ILE A 143 15.43 0.07 -19.51
C ILE A 143 16.55 0.98 -20.00
N VAL A 144 16.21 1.92 -20.89
CA VAL A 144 17.17 2.83 -21.54
C VAL A 144 17.32 4.14 -20.77
N ASN A 145 16.21 4.73 -20.32
CA ASN A 145 16.21 5.95 -19.52
C ASN A 145 15.80 5.60 -18.08
N ILE A 146 16.75 5.69 -17.15
CA ILE A 146 16.60 5.36 -15.73
C ILE A 146 16.83 6.64 -14.94
N VAL A 147 15.75 7.24 -14.45
CA VAL A 147 15.77 8.57 -13.82
C VAL A 147 15.22 8.52 -12.42
N PHE A 148 16.07 8.83 -11.45
CA PHE A 148 15.67 9.11 -10.08
C PHE A 148 15.47 10.61 -9.90
N ASN A 149 14.38 11.01 -9.24
CA ASN A 149 14.08 12.43 -8.98
C ASN A 149 15.19 13.10 -8.17
N LYS A 150 15.67 12.41 -7.14
CA LYS A 150 16.84 12.78 -6.34
C LYS A 150 17.89 11.67 -6.43
N ILE A 151 19.13 12.05 -6.73
CA ILE A 151 20.28 11.13 -6.74
C ILE A 151 21.00 11.16 -5.40
N VAL A 152 21.67 10.06 -5.04
CA VAL A 152 22.45 9.93 -3.80
C VAL A 152 23.91 9.63 -4.14
N GLY A 153 24.84 10.25 -3.39
CA GLY A 153 26.27 10.07 -3.57
C GLY A 153 26.74 10.38 -5.00
N SER A 154 27.50 9.46 -5.59
CA SER A 154 28.05 9.56 -6.95
C SER A 154 27.10 9.05 -8.05
N LEU A 155 25.93 8.52 -7.69
CA LEU A 155 24.98 7.97 -8.67
C LEU A 155 24.51 9.07 -9.63
N ARG A 156 24.53 8.76 -10.93
CA ARG A 156 24.01 9.64 -11.98
C ARG A 156 22.83 8.96 -12.66
N ASN A 157 21.84 9.74 -13.07
CA ASN A 157 20.76 9.23 -13.90
C ASN A 157 21.31 8.79 -15.26
N ILE A 158 20.70 7.74 -15.82
CA ILE A 158 20.98 7.31 -17.18
C ILE A 158 19.86 7.86 -18.05
N ALA A 159 20.17 8.79 -18.94
CA ALA A 159 19.19 9.34 -19.86
C ALA A 159 19.84 9.63 -21.22
N SER A 160 19.10 9.35 -22.28
CA SER A 160 19.45 9.62 -23.68
C SER A 160 19.67 11.11 -23.97
N SER A 161 19.10 12.01 -23.17
CA SER A 161 19.37 13.45 -23.25
C SER A 161 18.99 14.16 -21.94
N LYS A 162 19.56 15.36 -21.74
CA LYS A 162 19.20 16.25 -20.62
C LYS A 162 17.72 16.65 -20.66
N ASN A 163 17.14 16.83 -21.85
CA ASN A 163 15.71 17.09 -22.02
C ASN A 163 14.88 15.90 -21.52
N MET A 164 15.26 14.67 -21.90
CA MET A 164 14.56 13.46 -21.45
C MET A 164 14.62 13.30 -19.92
N GLU A 165 15.78 13.48 -19.31
CA GLU A 165 15.89 13.46 -17.84
C GLU A 165 14.95 14.48 -17.19
N THR A 166 14.91 15.71 -17.72
CA THR A 166 14.02 16.77 -17.22
C THR A 166 12.55 16.40 -17.35
N ARG A 167 12.15 15.81 -18.48
CA ARG A 167 10.77 15.36 -18.71
C ARG A 167 10.36 14.24 -17.77
N LEU A 168 11.23 13.27 -17.53
CA LEU A 168 10.95 12.15 -16.63
C LEU A 168 10.85 12.59 -15.15
N LYS A 169 11.68 13.55 -14.72
CA LYS A 169 11.54 14.16 -13.38
C LYS A 169 10.22 14.91 -13.21
N LYS A 170 9.78 15.64 -14.24
CA LYS A 170 8.48 16.32 -14.24
C LYS A 170 7.32 15.32 -14.19
N TRP A 171 7.32 14.33 -15.09
CA TRP A 171 6.30 13.29 -15.13
C TRP A 171 6.15 12.55 -13.79
N ARG A 172 7.27 12.21 -13.13
CA ARG A 172 7.23 11.60 -11.79
C ARG A 172 6.62 12.54 -10.74
N SER A 173 6.94 13.83 -10.78
CA SER A 173 6.37 14.81 -9.86
C SER A 173 4.86 14.96 -10.04
N ASP A 174 4.34 14.82 -11.26
CA ASP A 174 2.91 14.91 -11.57
C ASP A 174 2.13 13.69 -11.00
N ILE A 175 2.76 12.51 -10.95
CA ILE A 175 2.22 11.28 -10.34
C ILE A 175 2.10 11.38 -8.80
N ASN A 176 2.91 12.21 -8.14
CA ASN A 176 2.89 12.35 -6.67
C ASN A 176 1.55 12.85 -6.11
N ASN A 177 0.65 13.34 -6.96
CA ASN A 177 -0.73 13.67 -6.56
C ASN A 177 -1.57 12.42 -6.20
N LEU A 178 -1.04 11.20 -6.41
CA LEU A 178 -1.70 9.93 -6.09
C LEU A 178 -1.08 9.20 -4.89
N GLU A 179 -0.06 9.77 -4.23
CA GLU A 179 0.83 9.03 -3.31
C GLU A 179 0.45 9.08 -1.82
N TYR A 180 -0.76 9.52 -1.46
CA TYR A 180 -1.23 9.50 -0.05
C TYR A 180 -2.65 8.95 0.09
N TYR A 181 -2.74 7.72 0.61
CA TYR A 181 -3.99 7.12 1.05
C TYR A 181 -3.82 6.57 2.47
N SER A 182 -4.08 7.43 3.47
CA SER A 182 -4.29 7.00 4.85
C SER A 182 -5.80 6.99 5.14
N GLY A 183 -6.37 5.81 5.36
CA GLY A 183 -7.76 5.66 5.81
C GLY A 183 -8.53 4.58 5.03
N GLU A 184 -9.28 3.79 5.77
CA GLU A 184 -10.07 2.60 5.41
C GLU A 184 -10.96 2.69 4.15
N LYS A 185 -11.18 3.87 3.56
CA LYS A 185 -12.17 4.05 2.49
C LYS A 185 -11.71 3.71 1.07
N GLN A 186 -10.44 3.35 0.84
CA GLN A 186 -9.94 3.17 -0.53
C GLN A 186 -9.15 1.87 -0.79
N ILE A 187 -8.80 1.10 0.24
CA ILE A 187 -8.26 -0.26 0.05
C ILE A 187 -9.30 -1.16 -0.62
N GLU A 188 -10.60 -0.95 -0.34
CA GLU A 188 -11.68 -1.66 -1.05
C GLU A 188 -11.65 -1.43 -2.57
N ASN A 189 -11.28 -0.24 -3.07
CA ASN A 189 -11.24 -0.01 -4.52
C ASN A 189 -10.06 -0.74 -5.18
N CYS A 190 -8.85 -0.72 -4.59
CA CYS A 190 -7.71 -1.45 -5.14
C CYS A 190 -7.89 -2.97 -5.06
N LEU A 191 -8.46 -3.51 -3.97
CA LEU A 191 -8.79 -4.93 -3.86
C LEU A 191 -9.93 -5.33 -4.80
N HIS A 192 -10.93 -4.47 -5.01
CA HIS A 192 -12.02 -4.74 -5.94
C HIS A 192 -11.53 -4.79 -7.39
N TYR A 193 -10.61 -3.91 -7.80
CA TYR A 193 -9.96 -3.97 -9.12
C TYR A 193 -8.99 -5.17 -9.27
N GLY A 194 -8.24 -5.52 -8.22
CA GLY A 194 -7.36 -6.71 -8.24
C GLY A 194 -8.13 -8.04 -8.30
N GLN A 195 -9.29 -8.14 -7.64
CA GLN A 195 -10.16 -9.31 -7.70
C GLN A 195 -10.93 -9.40 -9.03
N THR A 196 -11.30 -8.27 -9.66
CA THR A 196 -11.94 -8.31 -10.98
C THR A 196 -10.97 -8.71 -12.09
N LEU A 197 -9.70 -8.34 -12.01
CA LEU A 197 -8.68 -8.78 -12.98
C LEU A 197 -8.37 -10.28 -12.88
N ASN A 198 -8.28 -10.84 -11.67
CA ASN A 198 -8.08 -12.28 -11.49
C ASN A 198 -9.28 -13.13 -11.96
N ASN A 199 -10.50 -12.59 -11.92
CA ASN A 199 -11.71 -13.29 -12.39
C ASN A 199 -12.00 -13.09 -13.89
N GLN A 200 -11.29 -12.20 -14.58
CA GLN A 200 -11.40 -12.02 -16.04
C GLN A 200 -10.38 -12.84 -16.82
N CYS A 201 -9.33 -13.37 -16.18
CA CYS A 201 -8.33 -14.25 -16.80
C CYS A 201 -8.77 -15.73 -16.90
N THR A 202 -10.00 -16.10 -16.50
CA THR A 202 -10.51 -17.47 -16.68
C THR A 202 -11.52 -17.62 -17.83
N GLU A 203 -11.78 -16.58 -18.62
CA GLU A 203 -12.69 -16.65 -19.78
C GLU A 203 -12.14 -16.03 -21.08
N LEU A 204 -10.82 -16.00 -21.27
CA LEU A 204 -10.17 -15.75 -22.57
C LEU A 204 -9.09 -16.79 -22.84
#